data_AF-A0A7W0JJ57-F1
#
_entry.id   AF-A0A7W0JJ57-F1
#
_cell.length_a   1.000
_cell.length_b   1.000
_cell.length_c   1.000
_cell.angle_alpha   90.00
_cell.angle_beta   90.00
_cell.angle_gamma   90.00
#
_symmetry.space_group_name_H-M   'P 1'
#
loop_
_entity.id
_entity.type
_entity.pdbx_description
1 polymer ?
#
loop_
_entity_poly.entity_id
_entity_poly.type
_entity_poly.pdbx_seq_one_letter_code
_entity_poly.pdbx_strand_id
1 'polypeptide(L)'
;MRLAYFSPLNPQRSGISDYSEELLPHLAAGGAEITLFVDGFRPSSAGLLARFHWLDYRLDSSVLRTLEGYDAVVYHMGNDHRYHAGILDALRAHPGIVVFHDFALQDFFLGLARARNDARVYVEEVAACHGTAARREASEALARGGTPLM
;
A
#
# COMPACT_ATOMS: atom_id res chain seq x y z
N MET A 1 -1.08 -6.47 -22.35
CA MET A 1 -0.93 -6.96 -20.96
C MET A 1 -1.87 -6.15 -20.08
N ARG A 2 -2.73 -6.81 -19.28
CA ARG A 2 -3.69 -6.21 -18.37
C ARG A 2 -3.09 -6.11 -16.97
N LEU A 3 -2.96 -4.90 -16.45
CA LEU A 3 -2.38 -4.60 -15.15
C LEU A 3 -3.42 -4.07 -14.16
N ALA A 4 -3.49 -4.70 -12.99
CA ALA A 4 -4.16 -4.14 -11.84
C ALA A 4 -3.14 -3.35 -11.01
N TYR A 5 -3.34 -2.04 -10.91
CA TYR A 5 -2.35 -1.12 -10.35
C TYR A 5 -2.87 -0.49 -9.06
N PHE A 6 -2.26 -0.88 -7.94
CA PHE A 6 -2.57 -0.40 -6.60
C PHE A 6 -1.51 0.59 -6.17
N SER A 7 -1.88 1.85 -6.02
CA SER A 7 -0.99 2.90 -5.55
C SER A 7 -1.78 4.04 -4.94
N PRO A 8 -1.19 4.80 -4.01
CA PRO A 8 -1.61 6.17 -3.79
C PRO A 8 -1.61 6.96 -5.12
N LEU A 9 -2.58 7.85 -5.27
CA LEU A 9 -2.72 8.78 -6.39
C LEU A 9 -3.17 10.13 -5.85
N ASN A 10 -3.02 11.22 -6.63
CA ASN A 10 -3.54 12.51 -6.18
C ASN A 10 -5.06 12.40 -5.99
N PRO A 11 -5.63 12.95 -4.91
CA PRO A 11 -5.11 14.02 -4.04
C PRO A 11 -4.35 13.54 -2.79
N GLN A 12 -4.02 12.26 -2.65
CA GLN A 12 -3.22 11.80 -1.52
C GLN A 12 -1.81 12.37 -1.62
N ARG A 13 -1.43 13.22 -0.66
CA ARG A 13 -0.16 13.96 -0.66
C ARG A 13 1.03 13.06 -0.31
N SER A 14 1.50 12.28 -1.28
CA SER A 14 2.67 11.41 -1.15
C SER A 14 3.54 11.50 -2.40
N GLY A 15 4.86 11.33 -2.26
CA GLY A 15 5.75 11.26 -3.44
C GLY A 15 5.43 10.07 -4.36
N ILE A 16 4.81 9.02 -3.83
CA ILE A 16 4.37 7.84 -4.57
C ILE A 16 3.19 8.17 -5.49
N SER A 17 2.31 9.08 -5.05
CA SER A 17 1.20 9.58 -5.86
C SER A 17 1.74 10.28 -7.11
N ASP A 18 2.68 11.21 -6.94
CA ASP A 18 3.28 11.95 -8.05
C ASP A 18 4.07 11.01 -8.98
N TYR A 19 4.88 10.12 -8.40
CA TYR A 19 5.61 9.08 -9.13
C TYR A 19 4.68 8.22 -10.00
N SER A 20 3.55 7.78 -9.44
CA SER A 20 2.63 6.90 -10.15
C SER A 20 1.90 7.63 -11.27
N GLU A 21 1.48 8.87 -11.05
CA GLU A 21 0.84 9.67 -12.10
C GLU A 21 1.82 9.97 -13.26
N GLU A 22 3.13 10.09 -12.98
CA GLU A 22 4.16 10.22 -14.00
C GLU A 22 4.44 8.90 -14.74
N LEU A 23 4.45 7.76 -14.05
CA LEU A 23 4.76 6.46 -14.63
C LEU A 23 3.64 5.91 -15.52
N LEU A 24 2.38 6.05 -15.09
CA LEU A 24 1.22 5.42 -15.73
C LEU A 24 1.10 5.70 -17.25
N PRO A 25 1.28 6.94 -17.75
CA PRO A 25 1.25 7.22 -19.19
C PRO A 25 2.29 6.44 -20.00
N HIS A 26 3.47 6.22 -19.43
CA HIS A 26 4.57 5.51 -20.08
C HIS A 26 4.32 4.01 -20.16
N LEU A 27 3.79 3.42 -19.09
CA LEU A 27 3.36 2.01 -19.09
C LEU A 27 2.26 1.77 -20.13
N ALA A 28 1.29 2.69 -20.21
CA ALA A 28 0.22 2.61 -21.20
C ALA A 28 0.73 2.79 -22.63
N ALA A 29 1.69 3.70 -22.86
CA ALA A 29 2.33 3.87 -24.16
C ALA A 29 3.13 2.62 -24.58
N GLY A 30 3.66 1.86 -23.62
CA GLY A 30 4.28 0.55 -23.83
C GLY A 30 3.30 -0.59 -24.12
N GLY A 31 1.98 -0.32 -24.20
CA GLY A 31 0.96 -1.31 -24.54
C GLY A 31 0.31 -2.01 -23.33
N ALA A 32 0.51 -1.51 -22.11
CA ALA A 32 -0.24 -2.00 -20.95
C ALA A 32 -1.66 -1.42 -20.91
N GLU A 33 -2.65 -2.29 -20.69
CA GLU A 33 -4.02 -1.91 -20.34
C GLU A 33 -4.09 -1.87 -18.81
N ILE A 34 -4.33 -0.70 -18.22
CA ILE A 34 -4.18 -0.49 -16.78
C ILE A 34 -5.53 -0.14 -16.15
N THR A 35 -5.88 -0.86 -15.09
CA THR A 35 -6.96 -0.49 -14.17
C THR A 35 -6.36 -0.08 -12.84
N LEU A 36 -6.77 1.09 -12.33
CA LEU A 36 -6.30 1.64 -11.08
C LEU A 36 -7.21 1.19 -9.94
N PHE A 37 -6.65 0.67 -8.87
CA PHE A 37 -7.40 0.26 -7.68
C PHE A 37 -7.11 1.23 -6.54
N VAL A 38 -8.14 1.86 -6.00
CA VAL A 38 -8.04 2.95 -5.00
C VAL A 38 -8.81 2.61 -3.72
N ASP A 39 -8.33 3.14 -2.58
CA ASP A 39 -8.87 2.89 -1.24
C ASP A 39 -9.73 4.07 -0.75
N GLY A 40 -10.99 4.15 -1.17
CA GLY A 40 -11.93 5.12 -0.60
C GLY A 40 -11.69 6.57 -1.03
N PHE A 41 -11.01 6.80 -2.15
CA PHE A 41 -10.76 8.14 -2.66
C PHE A 41 -10.93 8.19 -4.18
N ARG A 42 -11.24 9.39 -4.67
CA ARG A 42 -11.33 9.66 -6.11
C ARG A 42 -10.02 10.29 -6.60
N PRO A 43 -9.35 9.72 -7.62
CA PRO A 43 -8.21 10.39 -8.24
C PRO A 43 -8.57 11.80 -8.73
N SER A 44 -7.71 12.79 -8.51
CA SER A 44 -7.98 14.18 -8.88
C SER A 44 -7.36 14.61 -10.20
N SER A 45 -6.43 13.82 -10.76
CA SER A 45 -5.77 14.14 -12.03
C SER A 45 -6.71 13.94 -13.22
N ALA A 46 -7.05 15.04 -13.91
CA ALA A 46 -7.97 15.00 -15.05
C ALA A 46 -7.46 14.14 -16.20
N GLY A 47 -6.15 14.19 -16.51
CA GLY A 47 -5.55 13.38 -17.56
C GLY A 47 -5.59 11.89 -17.24
N LEU A 48 -5.44 11.53 -15.96
CA LEU A 48 -5.52 10.16 -15.50
C LEU A 48 -6.98 9.65 -15.54
N LEU A 49 -7.93 10.44 -15.02
CA LEU A 49 -9.36 10.10 -15.06
C LEU A 49 -9.91 9.93 -16.48
N ALA A 50 -9.36 10.65 -17.46
CA ALA A 50 -9.77 10.54 -18.86
C ALA A 50 -9.20 9.31 -19.57
N ARG A 51 -8.08 8.75 -19.07
CA ARG A 51 -7.31 7.71 -19.76
C ARG A 51 -7.43 6.33 -19.11
N PHE A 52 -7.63 6.26 -17.81
CA PHE A 52 -7.58 5.02 -17.06
C PHE A 52 -8.91 4.71 -16.38
N HIS A 53 -9.33 3.45 -16.48
CA HIS A 53 -10.38 2.94 -15.62
C HIS A 53 -9.85 2.85 -14.19
N TRP A 54 -10.67 3.22 -13.21
CA TRP A 54 -10.35 3.10 -11.81
C TRP A 54 -11.53 2.50 -11.03
N LEU A 55 -11.21 1.74 -9.99
CA LEU A 55 -12.16 1.01 -9.15
C LEU A 55 -11.82 1.28 -7.69
N ASP A 56 -12.83 1.64 -6.90
CA ASP A 56 -12.68 1.84 -5.46
C ASP A 56 -13.02 0.56 -4.71
N TYR A 57 -12.00 -0.15 -4.24
CA TYR A 57 -12.16 -1.43 -3.56
C TYR A 57 -12.57 -1.29 -2.09
N ARG A 58 -12.52 -0.08 -1.54
CA ARG A 58 -13.06 0.21 -0.21
C ARG A 58 -14.58 0.36 -0.28
N LEU A 59 -15.08 0.98 -1.35
CA LEU A 59 -16.52 1.14 -1.59
C LEU A 59 -17.15 -0.17 -2.08
N ASP A 60 -16.47 -0.90 -2.96
CA ASP A 60 -16.91 -2.21 -3.43
C ASP A 60 -15.75 -3.21 -3.40
N SER A 61 -15.65 -3.96 -2.31
CA SER A 61 -14.61 -5.00 -2.17
C SER A 61 -14.77 -6.15 -3.16
N SER A 62 -15.91 -6.26 -3.84
CA SER A 62 -16.17 -7.31 -4.82
C SER A 62 -15.28 -7.21 -6.05
N VAL A 63 -14.79 -6.00 -6.36
CA VAL A 63 -13.86 -5.75 -7.47
C VAL A 63 -12.53 -6.49 -7.30
N LEU A 64 -12.12 -6.81 -6.06
CA LEU A 64 -10.90 -7.58 -5.81
C LEU A 64 -10.99 -9.01 -6.34
N ARG A 65 -12.20 -9.57 -6.49
CA ARG A 65 -12.39 -10.89 -7.11
C ARG A 65 -12.08 -10.89 -8.62
N THR A 66 -11.98 -9.70 -9.23
CA THR A 66 -11.65 -9.58 -10.65
C THR A 66 -10.15 -9.68 -10.93
N LEU A 67 -9.31 -9.69 -9.88
CA LEU A 67 -7.86 -9.66 -9.99
C LEU A 67 -7.28 -10.88 -10.73
N GLU A 68 -7.94 -12.04 -10.67
CA GLU A 68 -7.55 -13.24 -11.42
C GLU A 68 -7.62 -13.05 -12.95
N GLY A 69 -8.36 -12.04 -13.42
CA GLY A 69 -8.45 -11.70 -14.84
C GLY A 69 -7.33 -10.80 -15.36
N TYR A 70 -6.42 -10.34 -14.51
CA TYR A 70 -5.27 -9.51 -14.89
C TYR A 70 -4.02 -10.37 -15.08
N ASP A 71 -3.14 -9.94 -15.99
CA ASP A 71 -1.87 -10.63 -16.24
C ASP A 71 -0.88 -10.41 -15.09
N ALA A 72 -0.96 -9.25 -14.42
CA ALA A 72 -0.22 -8.97 -13.20
C ALA A 72 -0.96 -7.97 -12.29
N VAL A 73 -0.75 -8.13 -10.99
CA VAL A 73 -1.17 -7.18 -9.97
C VAL A 73 0.06 -6.52 -9.37
N VAL A 74 0.10 -5.19 -9.37
CA VAL A 74 1.24 -4.39 -8.92
C VAL A 74 0.82 -3.51 -7.75
N TYR A 75 1.54 -3.62 -6.64
CA TYR A 75 1.28 -2.91 -5.40
C TYR A 75 2.45 -1.96 -5.08
N HIS A 76 2.17 -0.66 -4.98
CA HIS A 76 3.13 0.33 -4.52
C HIS A 76 3.00 0.53 -3.01
N MET A 77 4.06 0.18 -2.29
CA MET A 77 4.14 0.22 -0.82
C MET A 77 5.17 1.25 -0.35
N GLY A 78 4.75 2.10 0.58
CA GLY A 78 5.60 3.08 1.25
C GLY A 78 5.41 3.06 2.76
N ASN A 79 6.22 3.84 3.47
CA ASN A 79 6.32 3.85 4.93
C ASN A 79 5.19 4.61 5.65
N ASP A 80 4.07 4.92 4.98
CA ASP A 80 2.92 5.61 5.60
C ASP A 80 1.64 4.78 5.53
N HIS A 81 1.21 4.25 6.67
CA HIS A 81 0.01 3.40 6.76
C HIS A 81 -1.26 4.05 6.23
N ARG A 82 -1.37 5.39 6.24
CA ARG A 82 -2.59 6.10 5.82
C ARG A 82 -2.90 5.90 4.34
N TYR A 83 -1.88 5.60 3.53
CA TYR A 83 -2.03 5.41 2.09
C TYR A 83 -1.91 3.93 1.67
N HIS A 84 -1.27 3.11 2.51
CA HIS A 84 -0.88 1.75 2.12
C HIS A 84 -1.56 0.63 2.94
N ALA A 85 -2.36 0.95 3.98
CA ALA A 85 -3.00 -0.09 4.80
C ALA A 85 -3.95 -0.98 3.98
N GLY A 86 -4.84 -0.39 3.16
CA GLY A 86 -5.72 -1.18 2.30
C GLY A 86 -4.97 -1.91 1.19
N ILE A 87 -3.85 -1.36 0.71
CA ILE A 87 -2.97 -2.01 -0.28
C ILE A 87 -2.35 -3.27 0.34
N LEU A 88 -1.87 -3.20 1.59
CA LEU A 88 -1.37 -4.37 2.32
C LEU A 88 -2.45 -5.43 2.51
N ASP A 89 -3.67 -5.03 2.86
CA ASP A 89 -4.78 -5.96 3.04
C ASP A 89 -5.14 -6.66 1.72
N ALA A 90 -5.18 -5.91 0.62
CA ALA A 90 -5.38 -6.48 -0.72
C ALA A 90 -4.24 -7.43 -1.13
N LEU A 91 -2.99 -7.05 -0.90
CA LEU A 91 -1.80 -7.87 -1.18
C LEU A 91 -1.80 -9.19 -0.40
N ARG A 92 -2.23 -9.17 0.87
CA ARG A 92 -2.33 -10.37 1.71
C ARG A 92 -3.39 -11.35 1.21
N ALA A 93 -4.47 -10.84 0.63
CA ALA A 93 -5.53 -11.67 0.04
C ALA A 93 -5.20 -12.14 -1.38
N HIS A 94 -4.50 -11.29 -2.16
CA HIS A 94 -4.17 -11.52 -3.56
C HIS A 94 -2.68 -11.24 -3.80
N PRO A 95 -1.82 -12.28 -3.83
CA PRO A 95 -0.40 -12.09 -4.06
C PRO A 95 -0.11 -11.46 -5.42
N GLY A 96 0.92 -10.61 -5.47
CA GLY A 96 1.36 -9.95 -6.70
C GLY A 96 2.75 -9.34 -6.57
N ILE A 97 3.08 -8.44 -7.48
CA ILE A 97 4.36 -7.74 -7.53
C ILE A 97 4.30 -6.55 -6.58
N VAL A 98 5.31 -6.39 -5.72
CA VAL A 98 5.40 -5.26 -4.79
C VAL A 98 6.56 -4.36 -5.19
N VAL A 99 6.28 -3.06 -5.29
CA VAL A 99 7.27 -2.00 -5.48
C VAL A 99 7.41 -1.25 -4.15
N PHE A 100 8.54 -1.44 -3.48
CA PHE A 100 8.87 -0.72 -2.25
C PHE A 100 9.50 0.64 -2.58
N HIS A 101 8.93 1.69 -2.01
CA HIS A 101 9.45 3.06 -2.14
C HIS A 101 10.33 3.49 -0.97
N ASP A 102 10.31 2.72 0.12
CA ASP A 102 11.09 2.97 1.32
C ASP A 102 11.90 1.72 1.71
N PHE A 103 13.11 1.94 2.20
CA PHE A 103 13.98 0.86 2.69
C PHE A 103 13.53 0.28 4.04
N ALA A 104 12.74 1.04 4.80
CA ALA A 104 12.21 0.66 6.09
C ALA A 104 10.71 0.98 6.17
N LEU A 105 9.93 0.07 6.75
CA LEU A 105 8.48 0.19 6.92
C LEU A 105 8.07 0.36 8.39
N GLN A 106 8.99 0.88 9.21
CA GLN A 106 8.80 1.02 10.65
C GLN A 106 7.58 1.90 10.97
N ASP A 107 7.49 3.08 10.36
CA ASP A 107 6.38 4.02 10.58
C ASP A 107 5.08 3.50 9.99
N PHE A 108 5.14 2.74 8.90
CA PHE A 108 4.00 2.03 8.36
C PHE A 108 3.44 1.06 9.40
N PHE A 109 4.24 0.11 9.91
CA PHE A 109 3.74 -0.91 10.83
C PHE A 109 3.37 -0.33 12.19
N LEU A 110 4.13 0.66 12.69
CA LEU A 110 3.82 1.33 13.95
C LEU A 110 2.53 2.13 13.85
N GLY A 111 2.36 2.89 12.76
CA GLY A 111 1.14 3.63 12.46
C GLY A 111 -0.06 2.70 12.31
N LEU A 112 0.12 1.58 11.60
CA LEU A 112 -0.92 0.57 11.42
C LEU A 112 -1.34 -0.08 12.75
N ALA A 113 -0.37 -0.44 13.60
CA ALA A 113 -0.63 -0.99 14.93
C ALA A 113 -1.43 -0.02 15.80
N ARG A 114 -1.09 1.28 15.76
CA ARG A 114 -1.84 2.33 16.47
C ARG A 114 -3.26 2.49 15.91
N ALA A 115 -3.40 2.57 14.59
CA ALA A 115 -4.70 2.72 13.93
C ALA A 115 -5.64 1.54 14.17
N ARG A 116 -5.11 0.32 14.28
CA ARG A 116 -5.86 -0.91 14.59
C ARG A 116 -6.01 -1.18 16.08
N ASN A 117 -5.38 -0.37 16.94
CA ASN A 117 -5.26 -0.62 18.38
C ASN A 117 -4.76 -2.06 18.69
N ASP A 118 -3.77 -2.52 17.93
CA ASP A 118 -3.20 -3.86 18.07
C ASP A 118 -1.66 -3.80 17.94
N ALA A 119 -0.98 -3.81 19.07
CA ALA A 119 0.48 -3.76 19.13
C ALA A 119 1.15 -4.95 18.45
N ARG A 120 0.46 -6.10 18.32
CA ARG A 120 1.01 -7.32 17.70
C ARG A 120 1.42 -7.08 16.25
N VAL A 121 0.64 -6.27 15.53
CA VAL A 121 0.92 -5.88 14.13
C VAL A 121 2.33 -5.34 13.95
N TYR A 122 2.86 -4.64 14.95
CA TYR A 122 4.20 -4.09 14.90
C TYR A 122 5.25 -5.03 15.52
N VAL A 123 4.99 -5.56 16.73
CA VAL A 123 6.01 -6.34 17.44
C VAL A 123 6.29 -7.69 16.80
N GLU A 124 5.34 -8.27 16.07
CA GLU A 124 5.53 -9.51 15.31
C GLU A 124 6.40 -9.28 14.07
N GLU A 125 6.20 -8.16 13.35
CA GLU A 125 7.04 -7.79 12.21
C GLU A 125 8.47 -7.46 12.64
N VAL A 126 8.63 -6.74 13.75
CA VAL A 126 9.93 -6.53 14.40
C VAL A 126 10.59 -7.87 14.74
N ALA A 127 9.83 -8.83 15.28
CA ALA A 127 10.37 -10.14 15.61
C ALA A 127 10.82 -10.91 14.37
N ALA A 128 10.05 -10.84 13.29
CA ALA A 128 10.35 -11.49 12.02
C ALA A 128 11.64 -10.93 11.38
N CYS A 129 11.86 -9.61 11.46
CA CYS A 129 13.01 -8.95 10.86
C CYS A 129 14.27 -8.93 11.74
N HIS A 130 14.10 -8.78 13.07
CA HIS A 130 15.20 -8.47 13.98
C HIS A 130 15.30 -9.43 15.18
N GLY A 131 14.41 -10.42 15.28
CA GLY A 131 14.45 -11.47 16.30
C GLY A 131 13.77 -11.11 17.63
N THR A 132 13.84 -12.04 18.58
CA THR A 132 13.06 -11.98 19.83
C THR A 132 13.55 -10.93 20.82
N ALA A 133 14.84 -10.56 20.78
CA ALA A 133 15.38 -9.50 21.63
C ALA A 133 14.77 -8.14 21.24
N ALA A 134 14.81 -7.81 19.95
CA ALA A 134 14.16 -6.65 19.36
C ALA A 134 12.66 -6.60 19.68
N ARG A 135 11.96 -7.74 19.51
CA ARG A 135 10.53 -7.85 19.88
C ARG A 135 10.27 -7.40 21.32
N ARG A 136 11.09 -7.86 22.27
CA ARG A 136 10.93 -7.53 23.69
C ARG A 136 11.12 -6.03 23.92
N GLU A 137 12.18 -5.44 23.37
CA GLU A 137 12.46 -4.01 23.48
C GLU A 137 11.33 -3.15 22.89
N ALA A 138 10.84 -3.52 21.71
CA ALA A 138 9.68 -2.88 21.08
C ALA A 138 8.42 -2.99 21.95
N SER A 139 8.13 -4.18 22.49
CA SER A 139 6.96 -4.40 23.34
C SER A 139 7.01 -3.54 24.61
N GLU A 140 8.18 -3.46 25.23
CA GLU A 140 8.41 -2.64 26.42
C GLU A 140 8.28 -1.14 26.13
N ALA A 141 8.82 -0.68 25.00
CA ALA A 141 8.70 0.72 24.57
C ALA A 141 7.24 1.11 24.35
N LEU A 142 6.46 0.28 23.65
CA LEU A 142 5.03 0.52 23.42
C LEU A 142 4.22 0.51 24.72
N ALA A 143 4.51 -0.40 25.66
CA ALA A 143 3.82 -0.47 26.95
C ALA A 143 4.03 0.80 27.81
N ARG A 144 5.15 1.51 27.62
CA ARG A 144 5.44 2.79 28.26
C ARG A 144 4.88 4.00 27.50
N GLY A 145 4.14 3.79 26.40
CA GLY A 145 3.66 4.85 25.52
C GLY A 145 4.75 5.50 24.66
N GLY A 146 5.94 4.91 24.61
CA GLY A 146 7.07 5.40 23.81
C GLY A 146 7.00 4.93 22.35
N THR A 147 7.82 5.57 21.51
CA THR A 147 8.13 5.08 20.16
C THR A 147 9.40 4.22 20.26
N PRO A 148 9.38 2.96 19.79
CA PRO A 148 10.58 2.12 19.74
C PRO A 148 11.67 2.78 18.88
N LEU A 149 12.93 2.72 19.33
CA LEU A 149 14.08 3.41 18.71
C LEU A 149 14.85 2.57 17.67
N MET A 150 14.32 1.40 17.32
CA MET A 150 14.98 0.51 16.35
C MET A 150 14.86 1.03 14.92
#